data_AF-G8YP86-F1
#
_entry.id   AF-G8YP86-F1
#
_cell.length_a   1.000
_cell.length_b   1.000
_cell.length_c   1.000
_cell.angle_alpha   90.00
_cell.angle_beta   90.00
_cell.angle_gamma   90.00
#
_symmetry.space_group_name_H-M   'P 1'
#
loop_
_entity.id
_entity.type
_entity.pdbx_description
1 polymer ?
#
loop_
_entity_poly.entity_id
_entity_poly.type
_entity_poly.pdbx_seq_one_letter_code
_entity_poly.pdbx_strand_id
1 'polypeptide(L)'
;MASSEENTTGRKDHLSQGASVSVYDSLIAGSISGAVARGITAPLDTLKIRLQLQVHKNVHSGALSTLTSICRNEGIKALWKGNTPAEILYVLYGASQFTTYTLLNEALVNVQKNDPWRVSIITPIHTLLVGIGTGSVSTFITYPFDFLRTRLAANSSNEFLSMTETCLETIREEGFFGLYAGVKPSLISITASTGLMFWTYEGARSFSKDKNIPFIEGICGLLAGAVSKGITFPLDTIRKRLQMHSETRLKQDTSNEMGKLCKIMIRNEGFLSFYKGFGISILKSAPTSAISLFMYEYALDTMVKAEKKFSGES
;
A
#
# COMPACT_ATOMS: atom_id res chain seq x y z
N MET A 1 2.20 5.47 -42.32
CA MET A 1 3.68 5.35 -42.25
C MET A 1 4.15 6.33 -41.18
N ALA A 2 4.03 5.93 -39.91
CA ALA A 2 4.50 6.72 -38.77
C ALA A 2 5.74 5.98 -38.26
N SER A 3 6.90 6.56 -38.53
CA SER A 3 8.19 6.12 -38.01
C SER A 3 8.14 6.21 -36.48
N SER A 4 8.15 5.06 -35.84
CA SER A 4 8.45 4.93 -34.41
C SER A 4 9.82 5.55 -34.16
N GLU A 5 9.85 6.67 -33.42
CA GLU A 5 11.07 7.28 -32.93
C GLU A 5 11.81 6.25 -32.06
N GLU A 6 12.92 5.73 -32.59
CA GLU A 6 13.91 4.99 -31.82
C GLU A 6 14.50 5.94 -30.78
N ASN A 7 14.01 5.84 -29.54
CA ASN A 7 14.66 6.45 -28.40
C ASN A 7 16.11 5.94 -28.32
N THR A 8 17.04 6.85 -28.03
CA THR A 8 18.51 6.71 -28.05
C THR A 8 19.11 5.63 -27.14
N THR A 9 18.27 4.78 -26.55
CA THR A 9 18.62 3.63 -25.70
C THR A 9 18.30 2.27 -26.34
N GLY A 10 17.79 2.23 -27.58
CA GLY A 10 17.45 0.97 -28.28
C GLY A 10 16.33 0.17 -27.62
N ARG A 11 15.59 0.77 -26.67
CA ARG A 11 14.47 0.15 -25.96
C ARG A 11 13.16 0.68 -26.51
N LYS A 12 12.30 -0.20 -27.01
CA LYS A 12 10.95 0.17 -27.44
C LYS A 12 10.13 0.59 -26.23
N ASP A 13 9.51 1.76 -26.30
CA ASP A 13 8.61 2.25 -25.27
C ASP A 13 7.24 1.55 -25.39
N HIS A 14 7.04 0.51 -24.58
CA HIS A 14 5.79 -0.26 -24.54
C HIS A 14 4.68 0.41 -23.73
N LEU A 15 4.96 1.56 -23.08
CA LEU A 15 3.97 2.39 -22.38
C LEU A 15 3.42 3.51 -23.29
N SER A 16 3.93 3.62 -24.53
CA SER A 16 3.46 4.60 -25.50
C SER A 16 2.03 4.31 -25.97
N GLN A 17 1.30 5.38 -26.27
CA GLN A 17 -0.09 5.32 -26.72
C GLN A 17 -0.18 4.54 -28.05
N GLY A 18 -0.89 3.40 -28.03
CA GLY A 18 -1.08 2.54 -29.20
C GLY A 18 -0.19 1.29 -29.27
N ALA A 19 0.66 1.05 -28.26
CA ALA A 19 1.39 -0.21 -28.14
C ALA A 19 0.43 -1.39 -27.84
N SER A 20 0.38 -2.38 -28.72
CA SER A 20 -0.38 -3.62 -28.50
C SER A 20 0.48 -4.63 -27.75
N VAL A 21 0.32 -4.68 -26.42
CA VAL A 21 0.93 -5.71 -25.56
C VAL A 21 -0.13 -6.75 -25.22
N SER A 22 0.22 -8.03 -25.27
CA SER A 22 -0.67 -9.09 -24.83
C SER A 22 -1.07 -8.90 -23.36
N VAL A 23 -2.31 -9.26 -23.00
CA VAL A 23 -2.79 -9.21 -21.61
C VAL A 23 -1.95 -10.14 -20.72
N TYR A 24 -1.51 -11.28 -21.27
CA TYR A 24 -0.65 -12.24 -20.55
C TYR A 24 0.73 -11.64 -20.26
N ASP A 25 1.36 -10.99 -21.23
CA ASP A 25 2.68 -10.38 -21.05
C ASP A 25 2.62 -9.20 -20.08
N SER A 26 1.58 -8.39 -20.18
CA SER A 26 1.33 -7.28 -19.24
C SER A 26 1.15 -7.79 -17.81
N LEU A 27 0.45 -8.91 -17.63
CA LEU A 27 0.23 -9.51 -16.31
C LEU A 27 1.52 -10.08 -15.72
N ILE A 28 2.33 -10.77 -16.52
CA ILE A 28 3.62 -11.33 -16.09
C ILE A 28 4.61 -10.20 -15.76
N ALA A 29 4.77 -9.23 -16.67
CA ALA A 29 5.64 -8.09 -16.48
C ALA A 29 5.19 -7.22 -15.29
N GLY A 30 3.88 -7.02 -15.12
CA GLY A 30 3.30 -6.35 -13.96
C GLY A 30 3.60 -7.06 -12.64
N SER A 31 3.48 -8.39 -12.62
CA SER A 31 3.75 -9.20 -11.43
C SER A 31 5.24 -9.20 -11.05
N ILE A 32 6.14 -9.39 -12.02
CA ILE A 32 7.59 -9.35 -11.81
C ILE A 32 8.01 -7.95 -11.34
N SER A 33 7.53 -6.91 -12.00
CA SER A 33 7.92 -5.53 -11.64
C SER A 33 7.44 -5.15 -10.25
N GLY A 34 6.21 -5.53 -9.87
CA GLY A 34 5.67 -5.33 -8.53
C GLY A 34 6.48 -6.06 -7.45
N ALA A 35 6.80 -7.33 -7.68
CA ALA A 35 7.58 -8.14 -6.74
C ALA A 35 9.01 -7.61 -6.55
N VAL A 36 9.67 -7.22 -7.65
CA VAL A 36 11.04 -6.66 -7.57
C VAL A 36 11.04 -5.29 -6.90
N ALA A 37 10.11 -4.41 -7.26
CA ALA A 37 9.98 -3.10 -6.64
C ALA A 37 9.75 -3.21 -5.13
N ARG A 38 8.95 -4.19 -4.68
CA ARG A 38 8.76 -4.47 -3.26
C ARG A 38 9.98 -5.08 -2.60
N GLY A 39 10.60 -6.10 -3.19
CA GLY A 39 11.82 -6.69 -2.65
C GLY A 39 12.90 -5.64 -2.40
N ILE A 40 13.05 -4.66 -3.30
CA ILE A 40 14.04 -3.59 -3.16
C ILE A 40 13.60 -2.53 -2.12
N THR A 41 12.31 -2.21 -2.05
CA THR A 41 11.79 -1.17 -1.13
C THR A 41 11.37 -1.68 0.25
N ALA A 42 11.41 -3.00 0.48
CA ALA A 42 11.08 -3.66 1.74
C ALA A 42 11.85 -3.12 2.95
N PRO A 43 13.17 -2.79 2.86
CA PRO A 43 13.89 -2.17 3.98
C PRO A 43 13.25 -0.88 4.50
N LEU A 44 12.69 -0.05 3.61
CA LEU A 44 12.02 1.19 4.00
C LEU A 44 10.70 0.92 4.71
N ASP A 45 10.01 -0.15 4.35
CA ASP A 45 8.78 -0.57 5.02
C ASP A 45 9.05 -1.06 6.45
N THR A 46 10.06 -1.92 6.62
CA THR A 46 10.46 -2.42 7.94
C THR A 46 10.90 -1.26 8.83
N LEU A 47 11.71 -0.34 8.28
CA LEU A 47 12.13 0.87 9.00
C LEU A 47 10.93 1.74 9.39
N LYS A 48 9.98 1.97 8.48
CA LYS A 48 8.74 2.72 8.77
C LYS A 48 7.95 2.07 9.90
N ILE A 49 7.70 0.76 9.82
CA ILE A 49 6.93 0.02 10.83
C ILE A 49 7.59 0.16 12.21
N ARG A 50 8.92 -0.03 12.30
CA ARG A 50 9.63 0.11 13.58
C ARG A 50 9.58 1.51 14.14
N LEU A 51 9.74 2.54 13.31
CA LEU A 51 9.58 3.93 13.73
C LEU A 51 8.16 4.20 14.28
N GLN A 52 7.13 3.69 13.62
CA GLN A 52 5.73 3.85 14.07
C GLN A 52 5.47 3.18 15.43
N LEU A 53 6.18 2.10 15.73
CA LEU A 53 6.01 1.31 16.96
C LEU A 53 6.88 1.77 18.13
N GLN A 54 7.86 2.65 17.92
CA GLN A 54 8.72 3.15 18.99
C GLN A 54 7.94 4.02 20.00
N VAL A 55 7.95 3.59 21.27
CA VAL A 55 7.26 4.25 22.40
C VAL A 55 8.17 5.28 23.13
N HIS A 56 9.36 5.58 22.62
CA HIS A 56 10.32 6.46 23.32
C HIS A 56 9.91 7.94 23.30
N LYS A 57 10.12 8.62 24.45
CA LYS A 57 9.99 10.08 24.64
C LYS A 57 10.96 10.89 23.77
N ASN A 58 12.13 10.34 23.45
CA ASN A 58 13.08 10.99 22.55
C ASN A 58 12.67 10.74 21.10
N VAL A 59 11.87 11.66 20.56
CA VAL A 59 11.49 11.76 19.13
C VAL A 59 12.74 11.85 18.22
N HIS A 60 13.90 12.18 18.78
CA HIS A 60 15.17 12.36 18.08
C HIS A 60 15.99 11.09 17.82
N SER A 61 15.52 9.88 18.18
CA SER A 61 16.07 8.66 17.56
C SER A 61 15.64 8.65 16.10
N GLY A 62 16.43 9.31 15.26
CA GLY A 62 16.12 9.48 13.85
C GLY A 62 16.04 8.14 13.11
N ALA A 63 15.48 8.18 11.91
CA ALA A 63 15.42 7.02 11.02
C ALA A 63 16.80 6.34 10.85
N LEU A 64 17.88 7.13 10.81
CA LEU A 64 19.26 6.63 10.74
C LEU A 64 19.68 5.88 12.01
N SER A 65 19.33 6.36 13.19
CA SER A 65 19.63 5.67 14.46
C SER A 65 18.91 4.33 14.53
N THR A 66 17.64 4.30 14.12
CA THR A 66 16.85 3.07 14.06
C THR A 66 17.42 2.10 13.02
N LEU A 67 17.76 2.58 11.83
CA LEU A 67 18.39 1.77 10.78
C LEU A 67 19.72 1.16 11.24
N THR A 68 20.60 1.98 11.82
CA THR A 68 21.89 1.52 12.36
C THR A 68 21.70 0.50 13.47
N SER A 69 20.71 0.69 14.34
CA SER A 69 20.37 -0.26 15.41
C SER A 69 19.94 -1.61 14.83
N ILE A 70 19.07 -1.63 13.82
CA ILE A 70 18.64 -2.87 13.13
C ILE A 70 19.85 -3.59 12.54
N CYS A 71 20.66 -2.87 11.74
CA CYS A 71 21.80 -3.47 11.06
C CYS A 71 22.87 -4.00 12.03
N ARG A 72 23.08 -3.31 13.16
CA ARG A 72 24.11 -3.68 14.15
C ARG A 72 23.66 -4.79 15.09
N ASN A 73 22.41 -4.77 15.54
CA ASN A 73 21.92 -5.68 16.58
C ASN A 73 21.29 -6.95 16.00
N GLU A 74 20.65 -6.87 14.84
CA GLU A 74 19.91 -7.98 14.22
C GLU A 74 20.47 -8.42 12.87
N GLY A 75 21.37 -7.62 12.30
CA GLY A 75 21.95 -7.84 10.99
C GLY A 75 21.11 -7.29 9.83
N ILE A 76 21.76 -7.19 8.67
CA ILE A 76 21.19 -6.55 7.47
C ILE A 76 19.93 -7.28 6.97
N LYS A 77 19.87 -8.61 7.12
CA LYS A 77 18.71 -9.41 6.68
C LYS A 77 17.43 -9.05 7.45
N ALA A 78 17.54 -8.50 8.66
CA ALA A 78 16.38 -8.11 9.46
C ALA A 78 15.51 -7.03 8.77
N LEU A 79 16.07 -6.28 7.83
CA LEU A 79 15.35 -5.29 7.02
C LEU A 79 14.27 -5.91 6.12
N TRP A 80 14.33 -7.21 5.83
CA TRP A 80 13.33 -7.94 5.04
C TRP A 80 12.35 -8.75 5.90
N LYS A 81 12.37 -8.59 7.23
CA LYS A 81 11.37 -9.22 8.10
C LYS A 81 9.96 -8.76 7.72
N GLY A 82 9.06 -9.72 7.53
CA GLY A 82 7.69 -9.45 7.09
C GLY A 82 7.54 -9.20 5.58
N ASN A 83 8.59 -9.36 4.75
CA ASN A 83 8.44 -9.21 3.30
C ASN A 83 7.54 -10.31 2.71
N THR A 84 7.67 -11.56 3.14
CA THR A 84 6.84 -12.68 2.65
C THR A 84 5.34 -12.43 2.77
N PRO A 85 4.78 -12.12 3.97
CA PRO A 85 3.36 -11.76 4.06
C PRO A 85 3.03 -10.47 3.31
N ALA A 86 3.97 -9.53 3.14
CA ALA A 86 3.73 -8.31 2.38
C ALA A 86 3.53 -8.58 0.87
N GLU A 87 4.29 -9.51 0.30
CA GLU A 87 4.11 -9.93 -1.10
C GLU A 87 2.79 -10.65 -1.30
N ILE A 88 2.49 -11.64 -0.43
CA ILE A 88 1.22 -12.38 -0.49
C ILE A 88 0.04 -11.42 -0.36
N LEU A 89 0.10 -10.49 0.60
CA LEU A 89 -0.91 -9.45 0.78
C LEU A 89 -1.19 -8.71 -0.52
N TYR A 90 -0.15 -8.30 -1.26
CA TYR A 90 -0.37 -7.47 -2.43
C TYR A 90 -0.97 -8.23 -3.60
N VAL A 91 -0.50 -9.46 -3.82
CA VAL A 91 -1.05 -10.33 -4.86
C VAL A 91 -2.54 -10.55 -4.59
N LEU A 92 -2.88 -10.89 -3.35
CA LEU A 92 -4.28 -11.08 -2.93
C LEU A 92 -5.08 -9.78 -3.00
N TYR A 93 -4.49 -8.65 -2.60
CA TYR A 93 -5.16 -7.35 -2.62
C TYR A 93 -5.50 -6.93 -4.05
N GLY A 94 -4.57 -7.11 -5.00
CA GLY A 94 -4.81 -6.84 -6.41
C GLY A 94 -5.94 -7.71 -6.97
N ALA A 95 -5.87 -9.02 -6.74
CA ALA A 95 -6.89 -9.96 -7.21
C ALA A 95 -8.28 -9.67 -6.61
N SER A 96 -8.35 -9.42 -5.30
CA SER A 96 -9.60 -9.10 -4.62
C SER A 96 -10.15 -7.75 -5.05
N GLN A 97 -9.28 -6.76 -5.29
CA GLN A 97 -9.69 -5.42 -5.71
C GLN A 97 -10.38 -5.46 -7.06
N PHE A 98 -9.76 -6.06 -8.08
CA PHE A 98 -10.39 -6.11 -9.41
C PHE A 98 -11.66 -6.96 -9.42
N THR A 99 -11.65 -8.11 -8.74
CA THR A 99 -12.83 -8.98 -8.66
C THR A 99 -14.00 -8.28 -7.95
N THR A 100 -13.73 -7.68 -6.78
CA THR A 100 -14.78 -6.99 -6.02
C THR A 100 -15.27 -5.74 -6.76
N TYR A 101 -14.38 -5.02 -7.44
CA TYR A 101 -14.76 -3.87 -8.25
C TYR A 101 -15.77 -4.27 -9.32
N THR A 102 -15.50 -5.34 -10.09
CA THR A 102 -16.42 -5.84 -11.11
C THR A 102 -17.77 -6.22 -10.52
N LEU A 103 -17.76 -7.02 -9.44
CA LEU A 103 -19.00 -7.48 -8.79
C LEU A 103 -19.84 -6.34 -8.22
N LEU A 104 -19.21 -5.37 -7.54
CA LEU A 104 -19.92 -4.22 -6.97
C LEU A 104 -20.41 -3.26 -8.05
N ASN A 105 -19.63 -3.05 -9.11
CA ASN A 105 -20.01 -2.23 -10.25
C ASN A 105 -21.23 -2.82 -10.97
N GLU A 106 -21.22 -4.13 -11.26
CA GLU A 106 -22.36 -4.83 -11.84
C GLU A 106 -23.58 -4.81 -10.94
N ALA A 107 -23.41 -5.09 -9.64
CA ALA A 107 -24.50 -5.05 -8.68
C ALA A 107 -25.15 -3.67 -8.60
N LEU A 108 -24.35 -2.59 -8.52
CA LEU A 108 -24.86 -1.22 -8.40
C LEU A 108 -25.57 -0.77 -9.69
N VAL A 109 -25.04 -1.11 -10.86
CA VAL A 109 -25.70 -0.86 -12.15
C VAL A 109 -27.02 -1.62 -12.26
N ASN A 110 -27.08 -2.88 -11.80
CA ASN A 110 -28.30 -3.68 -11.82
C ASN A 110 -29.38 -3.12 -10.89
N VAL A 111 -28.99 -2.63 -9.71
CA VAL A 111 -29.91 -1.93 -8.79
C VAL A 111 -30.48 -0.68 -9.46
N GLN A 112 -29.62 0.16 -10.06
CA GLN A 112 -30.05 1.39 -10.74
C GLN A 112 -31.00 1.13 -11.92
N LYS A 113 -30.86 0.00 -12.63
CA LYS A 113 -31.75 -0.40 -13.73
C LYS A 113 -33.11 -0.91 -13.25
N ASN A 114 -33.15 -1.59 -12.10
CA ASN A 114 -34.36 -2.23 -11.57
C ASN A 114 -35.16 -1.31 -10.64
N ASP A 115 -34.67 -0.11 -10.34
CA ASP A 115 -35.34 0.83 -9.44
C ASP A 115 -36.58 1.49 -10.10
N PRO A 116 -37.79 1.37 -9.49
CA PRO A 116 -39.02 1.97 -10.00
C PRO A 116 -38.99 3.52 -10.07
N TRP A 117 -38.12 4.14 -9.29
CA TRP A 117 -38.06 5.60 -9.08
C TRP A 117 -36.99 6.33 -9.91
N ARG A 118 -36.27 5.63 -10.81
CA ARG A 118 -35.21 6.20 -11.69
C ARG A 118 -34.20 7.08 -10.96
N VAL A 119 -33.74 6.68 -9.77
CA VAL A 119 -32.68 7.41 -9.06
C VAL A 119 -31.35 7.13 -9.77
N SER A 120 -30.95 8.02 -10.68
CA SER A 120 -29.66 7.92 -11.34
C SER A 120 -28.57 8.41 -10.40
N ILE A 121 -27.77 7.49 -9.85
CA ILE A 121 -26.56 7.87 -9.12
C ILE A 121 -25.61 8.54 -10.12
N ILE A 122 -25.15 9.76 -9.80
CA ILE A 122 -24.18 10.45 -10.64
C ILE A 122 -22.86 9.67 -10.68
N THR A 123 -22.19 9.67 -11.84
CA THR A 123 -20.95 8.91 -12.09
C THR A 123 -19.88 9.05 -10.99
N PRO A 124 -19.62 10.25 -10.42
CA PRO A 124 -18.62 10.38 -9.35
C PRO A 124 -19.01 9.64 -8.05
N ILE A 125 -20.29 9.69 -7.67
CA ILE A 125 -20.78 9.00 -6.46
C ILE A 125 -20.77 7.49 -6.67
N HIS A 126 -21.16 7.04 -7.87
CA HIS A 126 -21.10 5.63 -8.24
C HIS A 126 -19.67 5.07 -8.09
N THR A 127 -18.69 5.73 -8.72
CA THR A 127 -17.28 5.32 -8.64
C THR A 127 -16.73 5.39 -7.22
N LEU A 128 -17.14 6.39 -6.43
CA LEU A 128 -16.74 6.51 -5.02
C LEU A 128 -17.28 5.35 -4.18
N LEU A 129 -18.56 5.00 -4.30
CA LEU A 129 -19.18 3.91 -3.55
C LEU A 129 -18.56 2.55 -3.90
N VAL A 130 -18.39 2.28 -5.20
CA VAL A 130 -17.72 1.06 -5.66
C VAL A 130 -16.27 1.03 -5.17
N GLY A 131 -15.56 2.16 -5.20
CA GLY A 131 -14.19 2.28 -4.70
C GLY A 131 -14.07 1.99 -3.20
N ILE A 132 -14.91 2.60 -2.37
CA ILE A 132 -14.94 2.38 -0.92
C ILE A 132 -15.30 0.94 -0.59
N GLY A 133 -16.34 0.39 -1.23
CA GLY A 133 -16.75 -1.01 -1.03
C GLY A 133 -15.65 -1.98 -1.42
N THR A 134 -15.04 -1.78 -2.59
CA THR A 134 -13.92 -2.59 -3.09
C THR A 134 -12.73 -2.56 -2.13
N GLY A 135 -12.32 -1.36 -1.72
CA GLY A 135 -11.21 -1.18 -0.78
C GLY A 135 -11.47 -1.82 0.57
N SER A 136 -12.71 -1.77 1.07
CA SER A 136 -13.10 -2.36 2.35
C SER A 136 -13.06 -3.89 2.32
N VAL A 137 -13.67 -4.50 1.30
CA VAL A 137 -13.69 -5.96 1.13
C VAL A 137 -12.28 -6.50 0.88
N SER A 138 -11.51 -5.86 0.01
CA SER A 138 -10.13 -6.25 -0.28
C SER A 138 -9.24 -6.16 0.95
N THR A 139 -9.40 -5.10 1.74
CA THR A 139 -8.69 -4.95 3.02
C THR A 139 -9.08 -6.02 4.01
N PHE A 140 -10.37 -6.36 4.10
CA PHE A 140 -10.83 -7.41 5.01
C PHE A 140 -10.26 -8.78 4.66
N ILE A 141 -10.25 -9.15 3.37
CA ILE A 141 -9.67 -10.42 2.89
C ILE A 141 -8.17 -10.50 3.18
N THR A 142 -7.46 -9.41 2.95
CA THR A 142 -5.99 -9.34 3.07
C THR A 142 -5.49 -9.00 4.47
N TYR A 143 -6.39 -8.69 5.41
CA TYR A 143 -6.03 -8.16 6.73
C TYR A 143 -5.09 -9.06 7.53
N PRO A 144 -5.28 -10.40 7.58
CA PRO A 144 -4.37 -11.29 8.32
C PRO A 144 -2.90 -11.17 7.87
N PHE A 145 -2.66 -10.96 6.57
CA PHE A 145 -1.30 -10.79 6.06
C PHE A 145 -0.71 -9.42 6.43
N ASP A 146 -1.53 -8.36 6.50
CA ASP A 146 -1.06 -7.05 6.97
C ASP A 146 -0.67 -7.11 8.45
N PHE A 147 -1.46 -7.84 9.24
CA PHE A 147 -1.20 -8.08 10.64
C PHE A 147 0.12 -8.85 10.85
N LEU A 148 0.29 -9.99 10.17
CA LEU A 148 1.51 -10.81 10.24
C LEU A 148 2.74 -10.04 9.80
N ARG A 149 2.61 -9.25 8.72
CA ARG A 149 3.67 -8.35 8.26
C ARG A 149 4.12 -7.40 9.36
N THR A 150 3.17 -6.75 10.05
CA THR A 150 3.50 -5.80 11.13
C THR A 150 4.20 -6.50 12.28
N ARG A 151 3.72 -7.66 12.73
CA ARG A 151 4.35 -8.43 13.82
C ARG A 151 5.77 -8.88 13.50
N LEU A 152 5.97 -9.45 12.32
CA LEU A 152 7.29 -9.92 11.89
C LEU A 152 8.28 -8.75 11.73
N ALA A 153 7.85 -7.63 11.15
CA ALA A 153 8.70 -6.44 11.01
C ALA A 153 9.03 -5.78 12.35
N ALA A 154 8.12 -5.85 13.32
CA ALA A 154 8.32 -5.34 14.68
C ALA A 154 9.23 -6.22 15.54
N ASN A 155 9.34 -7.51 15.21
CA ASN A 155 10.12 -8.45 16.00
C ASN A 155 11.62 -8.12 15.91
N SER A 156 12.21 -7.79 17.06
CA SER A 156 13.62 -7.45 17.22
C SER A 156 14.54 -8.63 17.63
N SER A 157 14.00 -9.84 17.72
CA SER A 157 14.78 -11.07 17.98
C SER A 157 15.70 -11.39 16.81
N ASN A 158 16.85 -12.01 17.07
CA ASN A 158 17.76 -12.46 16.00
C ASN A 158 17.20 -13.66 15.22
N GLU A 159 16.20 -14.34 15.74
CA GLU A 159 15.56 -15.47 15.08
C GLU A 159 14.51 -14.98 14.08
N PHE A 160 14.59 -15.48 12.84
CA PHE A 160 13.55 -15.29 11.85
C PHE A 160 12.36 -16.17 12.22
N LEU A 161 11.35 -15.57 12.85
CA LEU A 161 10.08 -16.26 13.08
C LEU A 161 9.44 -16.65 11.74
N SER A 162 8.94 -17.88 11.69
CA SER A 162 8.13 -18.31 10.55
C SER A 162 6.79 -17.58 10.58
N MET A 163 6.32 -17.13 9.41
CA MET A 163 4.98 -16.55 9.26
C MET A 163 3.89 -17.48 9.79
N THR A 164 4.04 -18.79 9.57
CA THR A 164 3.07 -19.79 10.03
C THR A 164 3.07 -19.92 11.55
N GLU A 165 4.26 -19.84 12.17
CA GLU A 165 4.41 -19.92 13.62
C GLU A 165 3.77 -18.71 14.29
N THR A 166 4.07 -17.48 13.85
CA THR A 166 3.42 -16.26 14.36
C THR A 166 1.91 -16.29 14.18
N CYS A 167 1.42 -16.85 13.07
CA CYS A 167 -0.01 -17.01 12.82
C CYS A 167 -0.66 -17.97 13.83
N LEU A 168 -0.08 -19.16 14.00
CA LEU A 168 -0.59 -20.19 14.93
C LEU A 168 -0.51 -19.72 16.38
N GLU A 169 0.59 -19.07 16.76
CA GLU A 169 0.77 -18.46 18.09
C GLU A 169 -0.31 -17.40 18.36
N THR A 170 -0.54 -16.49 17.40
CA THR A 170 -1.60 -15.48 17.52
C THR A 170 -2.98 -16.13 17.68
N ILE A 171 -3.31 -17.12 16.85
CA ILE A 171 -4.59 -17.82 16.94
C ILE A 171 -4.74 -18.55 18.29
N ARG A 172 -3.65 -19.06 18.85
CA ARG A 172 -3.65 -19.75 20.15
C ARG A 172 -3.81 -18.79 21.32
N GLU A 173 -3.17 -17.62 21.28
CA GLU A 173 -3.14 -16.65 22.38
C GLU A 173 -4.31 -15.66 22.35
N GLU A 174 -4.73 -15.22 21.17
CA GLU A 174 -5.69 -14.13 20.95
C GLU A 174 -6.93 -14.60 20.17
N GLY A 175 -6.93 -15.85 19.72
CA GLY A 175 -8.02 -16.38 18.90
C GLY A 175 -7.99 -15.88 17.46
N PHE A 176 -8.98 -16.33 16.68
CA PHE A 176 -9.08 -16.00 15.26
C PHE A 176 -9.30 -14.50 15.01
N PHE A 177 -10.06 -13.82 15.87
CA PHE A 177 -10.34 -12.40 15.73
C PHE A 177 -9.16 -11.50 16.12
N GLY A 178 -8.16 -12.03 16.84
CA GLY A 178 -6.90 -11.31 17.13
C GLY A 178 -6.16 -10.88 15.86
N LEU A 179 -6.22 -11.67 14.79
CA LEU A 179 -5.65 -11.33 13.47
C LEU A 179 -6.27 -10.07 12.84
N TYR A 180 -7.46 -9.65 13.31
CA TYR A 180 -8.20 -8.49 12.82
C TYR A 180 -8.07 -7.26 13.71
N ALA A 181 -7.16 -7.28 14.70
CA ALA A 181 -6.91 -6.15 15.58
C ALA A 181 -6.43 -4.91 14.80
N GLY A 182 -7.15 -3.79 14.96
CA GLY A 182 -6.87 -2.55 14.23
C GLY A 182 -7.60 -2.41 12.89
N VAL A 183 -8.56 -3.30 12.56
CA VAL A 183 -9.33 -3.20 11.30
C VAL A 183 -10.18 -1.94 11.24
N LYS A 184 -10.73 -1.48 12.37
CA LYS A 184 -11.55 -0.25 12.44
C LYS A 184 -10.81 1.00 11.95
N PRO A 185 -9.64 1.39 12.53
CA PRO A 185 -8.90 2.54 12.02
C PRO A 185 -8.37 2.33 10.60
N SER A 186 -8.11 1.09 10.19
CA SER A 186 -7.76 0.76 8.80
C SER A 186 -8.85 1.18 7.82
N LEU A 187 -10.10 0.75 8.05
CA LEU A 187 -11.21 1.05 7.16
C LEU A 187 -11.51 2.56 7.09
N ILE A 188 -11.43 3.26 8.22
CA ILE A 188 -11.58 4.72 8.26
C ILE A 188 -10.46 5.39 7.45
N SER A 189 -9.21 4.94 7.62
CA SER A 189 -8.05 5.47 6.88
C SER A 189 -8.22 5.32 5.37
N ILE A 190 -8.67 4.15 4.89
CA ILE A 190 -8.85 3.87 3.46
C ILE A 190 -9.94 4.77 2.85
N THR A 191 -11.09 4.87 3.52
CA THR A 191 -12.21 5.70 3.06
C THR A 191 -11.81 7.18 3.01
N ALA A 192 -11.19 7.68 4.08
CA ALA A 192 -10.72 9.05 4.14
C ALA A 192 -9.62 9.33 3.11
N SER A 193 -8.67 8.40 2.94
CA SER A 193 -7.53 8.57 2.04
C SER A 193 -7.98 8.70 0.59
N THR A 194 -8.93 7.88 0.17
CA THR A 194 -9.47 7.91 -1.20
C THR A 194 -10.16 9.25 -1.50
N GLY A 195 -11.05 9.70 -0.60
CA GLY A 195 -11.75 10.98 -0.77
C GLY A 195 -10.79 12.18 -0.80
N LEU A 196 -9.83 12.21 0.12
CA LEU A 196 -8.83 13.29 0.19
C LEU A 196 -7.90 13.31 -1.02
N MET A 197 -7.54 12.14 -1.55
CA MET A 197 -6.72 12.04 -2.75
C MET A 197 -7.44 12.66 -3.95
N PHE A 198 -8.70 12.28 -4.21
CA PHE A 198 -9.47 12.84 -5.32
C PHE A 198 -9.71 14.35 -5.14
N TRP A 199 -10.13 14.77 -3.95
CA TRP A 199 -10.36 16.18 -3.66
C TRP A 199 -9.10 17.04 -3.89
N THR A 200 -7.95 16.55 -3.41
CA THR A 200 -6.68 17.26 -3.59
C THR A 200 -6.22 17.22 -5.05
N TYR A 201 -6.43 16.09 -5.75
CA TYR A 201 -6.07 15.96 -7.17
C TYR A 201 -6.89 16.91 -8.05
N GLU A 202 -8.21 16.95 -7.86
CA GLU A 202 -9.09 17.85 -8.60
C GLU A 202 -8.78 19.32 -8.31
N GLY A 203 -8.53 19.67 -7.04
CA GLY A 203 -8.07 20.99 -6.65
C GLY A 203 -6.74 21.36 -7.31
N ALA A 204 -5.72 20.50 -7.21
CA ALA A 204 -4.42 20.74 -7.82
C ALA A 204 -4.51 20.85 -9.35
N ARG A 205 -5.35 20.03 -9.99
CA ARG A 205 -5.58 20.07 -11.43
C ARG A 205 -6.30 21.34 -11.85
N SER A 206 -7.29 21.81 -11.09
CA SER A 206 -8.04 23.03 -11.44
C SER A 206 -7.16 24.28 -11.44
N PHE A 207 -6.21 24.41 -10.51
CA PHE A 207 -5.21 25.48 -10.49
C PHE A 207 -4.20 25.41 -11.63
N SER A 208 -4.03 24.23 -12.22
CA SER A 208 -2.98 23.98 -13.19
C SER A 208 -3.46 23.80 -14.64
N LYS A 209 -4.78 23.88 -14.88
CA LYS A 209 -5.40 23.78 -16.21
C LYS A 209 -4.85 24.78 -17.22
N ASP A 210 -4.42 25.95 -16.75
CA ASP A 210 -3.95 27.04 -17.62
C ASP A 210 -2.44 26.99 -17.93
N LYS A 211 -1.70 25.99 -17.42
CA LYS A 211 -0.25 25.87 -17.63
C LYS A 211 0.11 24.54 -18.26
N ASN A 212 0.68 24.57 -19.48
CA ASN A 212 1.28 23.41 -20.14
C ASN A 212 2.63 23.04 -19.48
N ILE A 213 2.57 22.47 -18.28
CA ILE A 213 3.75 21.94 -17.59
C ILE A 213 3.84 20.44 -17.92
N PRO A 214 4.99 19.95 -18.43
CA PRO A 214 5.18 18.51 -18.61
C PRO A 214 5.12 17.79 -17.24
N PHE A 215 4.56 16.57 -17.20
CA PHE A 215 4.40 15.75 -15.98
C PHE A 215 3.47 16.31 -14.88
N ILE A 216 2.66 17.31 -15.19
CA ILE A 216 1.71 17.94 -14.27
C ILE A 216 0.78 16.93 -13.57
N GLU A 217 0.35 15.89 -14.27
CA GLU A 217 -0.54 14.85 -13.71
C GLU A 217 0.18 14.02 -12.66
N GLY A 218 1.45 13.69 -12.90
CA GLY A 218 2.31 13.02 -11.93
C GLY A 218 2.57 13.87 -10.69
N ILE A 219 2.81 15.17 -10.87
CA ILE A 219 3.03 16.12 -9.76
C ILE A 219 1.74 16.28 -8.94
N CYS A 220 0.59 16.50 -9.59
CA CYS A 220 -0.71 16.57 -8.94
C CYS A 220 -1.03 15.26 -8.18
N GLY A 221 -0.73 14.10 -8.77
CA GLY A 221 -0.89 12.80 -8.14
C GLY A 221 0.00 12.61 -6.91
N LEU A 222 1.28 12.99 -6.99
CA LEU A 222 2.21 12.94 -5.86
C LEU A 222 1.79 13.89 -4.73
N LEU A 223 1.37 15.11 -5.07
CA LEU A 223 0.87 16.08 -4.09
C LEU A 223 -0.41 15.57 -3.42
N ALA A 224 -1.37 15.07 -4.19
CA ALA A 224 -2.61 14.49 -3.68
C ALA A 224 -2.33 13.30 -2.75
N GLY A 225 -1.42 12.41 -3.15
CA GLY A 225 -0.99 11.28 -2.33
C GLY A 225 -0.29 11.72 -1.04
N ALA A 226 0.54 12.77 -1.08
CA ALA A 226 1.24 13.30 0.09
C ALA A 226 0.28 13.98 1.08
N VAL A 227 -0.68 14.78 0.60
CA VAL A 227 -1.69 15.45 1.42
C VAL A 227 -2.63 14.43 2.04
N SER A 228 -3.15 13.49 1.24
CA SER A 228 -3.99 12.39 1.71
C SER A 228 -3.28 11.59 2.80
N LYS A 229 -2.05 11.14 2.53
CA LYS A 229 -1.22 10.46 3.55
C LYS A 229 -0.95 11.33 4.76
N GLY A 230 -0.70 12.63 4.61
CA GLY A 230 -0.45 13.53 5.73
C GLY A 230 -1.63 13.57 6.71
N ILE A 231 -2.85 13.64 6.19
CA ILE A 231 -4.07 13.69 7.00
C ILE A 231 -4.41 12.31 7.59
N THR A 232 -4.21 11.22 6.85
CA THR A 232 -4.56 9.86 7.31
C THR A 232 -3.44 9.16 8.08
N PHE A 233 -2.22 9.68 8.08
CA PHE A 233 -1.07 9.07 8.76
C PHE A 233 -1.28 8.74 10.24
N PRO A 234 -1.97 9.60 11.04
CA PRO A 234 -2.26 9.28 12.43
C PRO A 234 -3.05 7.97 12.58
N LEU A 235 -4.03 7.71 11.70
CA LEU A 235 -4.81 6.47 11.70
C LEU A 235 -3.95 5.26 11.35
N ASP A 236 -2.99 5.42 10.42
CA ASP A 236 -2.04 4.38 10.06
C ASP A 236 -1.15 4.00 11.25
N THR A 237 -0.62 5.01 11.98
CA THR A 237 0.22 4.76 13.16
C THR A 237 -0.58 4.10 14.28
N ILE A 238 -1.81 4.54 14.52
CA ILE A 238 -2.71 3.91 15.50
C ILE A 238 -3.00 2.45 15.11
N ARG A 239 -3.33 2.20 13.84
CA ARG A 239 -3.54 0.84 13.30
C ARG A 239 -2.34 -0.04 13.58
N LYS A 240 -1.12 0.39 13.22
CA LYS A 240 0.10 -0.43 13.40
C LYS A 240 0.38 -0.71 14.88
N ARG A 241 0.13 0.24 15.77
CA ARG A 241 0.26 0.03 17.22
C ARG A 241 -0.78 -0.93 17.77
N LEU A 242 -2.03 -0.88 17.30
CA LEU A 242 -3.08 -1.84 17.70
C LEU A 242 -2.74 -3.27 17.23
N GLN A 243 -2.21 -3.42 16.02
CA GLN A 243 -1.77 -4.73 15.50
C GLN A 243 -0.64 -5.38 16.33
N MET A 244 0.14 -4.56 17.04
CA MET A 244 1.19 -5.05 17.94
C MET A 244 0.73 -5.30 19.37
N HIS A 245 -0.38 -4.69 19.79
CA HIS A 245 -0.87 -4.74 21.17
C HIS A 245 -2.12 -5.62 21.31
N SER A 246 -2.38 -6.50 20.34
CA SER A 246 -3.59 -7.30 20.37
C SER A 246 -3.58 -8.29 21.55
N GLU A 247 -4.45 -7.96 22.50
CA GLU A 247 -5.18 -8.82 23.43
C GLU A 247 -4.51 -9.51 24.63
N THR A 248 -3.19 -9.48 24.85
CA THR A 248 -2.66 -10.06 26.12
C THR A 248 -2.80 -9.16 27.35
N ARG A 249 -3.19 -7.88 27.23
CA ARG A 249 -3.28 -6.94 28.38
C ARG A 249 -4.57 -6.11 28.53
N LEU A 250 -5.55 -6.25 27.63
CA LEU A 250 -6.80 -5.48 27.70
C LEU A 250 -8.02 -6.38 27.93
N LYS A 251 -8.01 -7.13 29.04
CA LYS A 251 -9.22 -7.80 29.59
C LYS A 251 -10.29 -6.80 30.11
N GLN A 252 -10.27 -5.53 29.70
CA GLN A 252 -11.26 -4.53 30.11
C GLN A 252 -11.61 -3.58 28.96
N ASP A 253 -12.77 -3.85 28.38
CA ASP A 253 -13.62 -2.91 27.64
C ASP A 253 -13.09 -2.49 26.26
N THR A 254 -13.39 -3.35 25.28
CA THR A 254 -13.09 -3.29 23.83
C THR A 254 -13.76 -2.10 23.13
N SER A 255 -14.74 -1.44 23.77
CA SER A 255 -15.56 -0.41 23.16
C SER A 255 -14.78 0.86 22.78
N ASN A 256 -13.62 1.12 23.43
CA ASN A 256 -12.86 2.36 23.22
C ASN A 256 -11.33 2.19 23.18
N GLU A 257 -10.83 1.04 22.68
CA GLU A 257 -9.39 0.76 22.59
C GLU A 257 -8.61 1.82 21.79
N MET A 258 -9.17 2.24 20.65
CA MET A 258 -8.57 3.27 19.81
C MET A 258 -8.44 4.60 20.57
N GLY A 259 -9.50 5.03 21.28
CA GLY A 259 -9.49 6.26 22.07
C GLY A 259 -8.54 6.20 23.26
N LYS A 260 -8.50 5.06 23.97
CA LYS A 260 -7.55 4.80 25.06
C LYS A 260 -6.11 4.88 24.57
N LEU A 261 -5.79 4.22 23.45
CA LEU A 261 -4.46 4.25 22.85
C LEU A 261 -4.08 5.67 22.41
N CYS A 262 -4.97 6.39 21.73
CA CYS A 262 -4.74 7.79 21.35
C CYS A 262 -4.41 8.67 22.57
N LYS A 263 -5.16 8.52 23.67
CA LYS A 263 -4.92 9.28 24.91
C LYS A 263 -3.57 8.95 25.53
N ILE A 264 -3.17 7.67 25.53
CA ILE A 264 -1.86 7.22 26.01
C ILE A 264 -0.74 7.81 25.15
N MET A 265 -0.88 7.78 23.83
CA MET A 265 0.09 8.35 22.89
C MET A 265 0.30 9.85 23.12
N ILE A 266 -0.79 10.60 23.22
CA ILE A 266 -0.74 12.05 23.46
C ILE A 266 -0.07 12.35 24.81
N ARG A 267 -0.44 11.62 25.87
CA ARG A 267 0.07 11.88 27.22
C ARG A 267 1.54 11.48 27.39
N ASN A 268 1.97 10.38 26.79
CA ASN A 268 3.29 9.79 27.05
C ASN A 268 4.35 10.19 26.01
N GLU A 269 3.95 10.43 24.76
CA GLU A 269 4.85 10.68 23.63
C GLU A 269 4.60 12.02 22.92
N GLY A 270 3.44 12.65 23.16
CA GLY A 270 3.04 13.89 22.49
C GLY A 270 2.44 13.69 21.10
N PHE A 271 1.99 14.78 20.48
CA PHE A 271 1.28 14.77 19.19
C PHE A 271 2.18 14.36 18.00
N LEU A 272 3.49 14.58 18.08
CA LEU A 272 4.43 14.17 17.02
C LEU A 272 4.58 12.64 16.91
N SER A 273 4.16 11.88 17.92
CA SER A 273 4.21 10.42 17.90
C SER A 273 3.38 9.79 16.77
N PHE A 274 2.27 10.43 16.38
CA PHE A 274 1.40 9.97 15.31
C PHE A 274 2.07 10.03 13.93
N TYR A 275 3.07 10.90 13.76
CA TYR A 275 3.77 11.13 12.49
C TYR A 275 5.13 10.44 12.39
N LYS A 276 5.49 9.59 13.37
CA LYS A 276 6.72 8.80 13.33
C LYS A 276 6.74 7.90 12.08
N GLY A 277 7.72 8.08 11.20
CA GLY A 277 7.82 7.36 9.93
C GLY A 277 7.11 8.01 8.74
N PHE A 278 6.49 9.18 8.89
CA PHE A 278 5.86 9.90 7.77
C PHE A 278 6.87 10.22 6.66
N GLY A 279 8.04 10.74 7.01
CA GLY A 279 9.12 11.04 6.05
C GLY A 279 9.56 9.81 5.26
N ILE A 280 9.67 8.64 5.89
CA ILE A 280 10.01 7.38 5.21
C ILE A 280 8.89 6.94 4.27
N SER A 281 7.63 7.15 4.66
CA SER A 281 6.45 6.84 3.84
C SER A 281 6.37 7.66 2.56
N ILE A 282 6.82 8.93 2.61
CA ILE A 282 6.91 9.81 1.44
C ILE A 282 8.17 9.49 0.63
N LEU A 283 9.32 9.33 1.27
CA LEU A 283 10.58 8.97 0.59
C LEU A 283 10.45 7.69 -0.23
N LYS A 284 9.70 6.71 0.27
CA LYS A 284 9.49 5.43 -0.41
C LYS A 284 8.70 5.55 -1.72
N SER A 285 7.77 6.51 -1.86
CA SER A 285 6.83 6.51 -2.99
C SER A 285 7.54 6.68 -4.34
N ALA A 286 8.48 7.61 -4.45
CA ALA A 286 9.19 7.87 -5.69
C ALA A 286 10.07 6.69 -6.17
N PRO A 287 10.94 6.09 -5.34
CA PRO A 287 11.71 4.90 -5.72
C PRO A 287 10.82 3.72 -6.09
N THR A 288 9.72 3.49 -5.37
CA THR A 288 8.81 2.38 -5.67
C THR A 288 8.23 2.51 -7.07
N SER A 289 7.72 3.70 -7.42
CA SER A 289 7.18 3.96 -8.76
C SER A 289 8.24 3.86 -9.84
N ALA A 290 9.44 4.43 -9.61
CA ALA A 290 10.54 4.39 -10.58
C ALA A 290 11.00 2.95 -10.87
N ILE A 291 11.21 2.14 -9.82
CA ILE A 291 11.63 0.74 -9.97
C ILE A 291 10.53 -0.08 -10.65
N SER A 292 9.27 0.11 -10.27
CA SER A 292 8.15 -0.61 -10.88
C SER A 292 8.05 -0.33 -12.38
N LEU A 293 8.13 0.93 -12.81
CA LEU A 293 8.08 1.28 -14.23
C LEU A 293 9.29 0.72 -14.99
N PHE A 294 10.50 0.92 -14.45
CA PHE A 294 11.72 0.40 -15.05
C PHE A 294 11.67 -1.11 -15.26
N MET A 295 11.25 -1.85 -14.22
CA MET A 295 11.17 -3.31 -14.25
C MET A 295 10.03 -3.81 -15.13
N TYR A 296 8.92 -3.09 -15.23
CA TYR A 296 7.81 -3.44 -16.11
C TYR A 296 8.25 -3.43 -17.57
N GLU A 297 8.86 -2.32 -18.00
CA GLU A 297 9.40 -2.19 -19.35
C GLU A 297 10.53 -3.19 -19.62
N TYR A 298 11.39 -3.46 -18.63
CA TYR A 298 12.47 -4.44 -18.76
C TYR A 298 11.93 -5.86 -18.97
N ALA A 299 10.91 -6.24 -18.19
CA ALA A 299 10.28 -7.55 -18.32
C ALA A 299 9.61 -7.71 -19.69
N LEU A 300 8.86 -6.69 -20.16
CA LEU A 300 8.24 -6.72 -21.49
C LEU A 300 9.27 -6.82 -22.62
N ASP A 301 10.32 -6.00 -22.60
CA ASP A 301 11.37 -6.03 -23.63
C ASP A 301 12.06 -7.42 -23.69
N THR A 302 12.30 -8.02 -22.53
CA THR A 302 12.87 -9.37 -22.44
C THR A 302 11.94 -10.43 -23.01
N MET A 303 10.63 -10.34 -22.72
CA MET A 303 9.63 -11.27 -23.22
C MET A 303 9.47 -11.16 -24.74
N VAL A 304 9.36 -9.93 -25.28
CA VAL A 304 9.26 -9.70 -26.73
C VAL A 304 10.53 -10.20 -27.45
N LYS A 305 11.72 -9.99 -26.88
CA LYS A 305 12.98 -10.53 -27.41
C LYS A 305 13.00 -12.06 -27.39
N ALA A 306 12.49 -12.68 -26.33
CA ALA A 306 12.37 -14.12 -26.24
C ALA A 306 11.41 -14.66 -27.31
N GLU A 307 10.23 -14.05 -27.47
CA GLU A 307 9.22 -14.46 -28.45
C GLU A 307 9.77 -14.38 -29.89
N LYS A 308 10.43 -13.27 -30.26
CA LYS A 308 11.09 -13.15 -31.57
C LYS A 308 12.13 -14.25 -31.82
N LYS A 309 12.93 -14.57 -30.79
CA LYS A 309 13.93 -15.64 -30.87
C LYS A 309 13.29 -17.02 -31.04
N PHE A 310 12.12 -17.25 -30.44
CA PHE A 310 11.37 -18.50 -30.60
C PHE A 310 10.63 -18.59 -31.94
N SER A 311 10.13 -17.48 -32.46
CA SER A 311 9.42 -17.41 -33.75
C SER A 311 10.36 -17.45 -34.97
N GLY A 312 11.69 -17.40 -34.77
CA GLY A 312 12.67 -17.47 -35.86
C GLY A 312 12.73 -16.22 -36.74
N GLU A 313 12.04 -15.15 -36.36
CA GLU A 313 12.13 -13.84 -37.00
C GLU A 313 13.35 -13.11 -36.43
N SER A 314 14.50 -13.31 -37.07
CA SER A 314 15.75 -12.58 -36.84
C SER A 314 15.69 -11.16 -37.39
#